data_AF-A0A4Y3TWX4-F1
#
_entry.id   AF-A0A4Y3TWX4-F1
#
_cell.length_a   1.000
_cell.length_b   1.000
_cell.length_c   1.000
_cell.angle_alpha   90.00
_cell.angle_beta   90.00
_cell.angle_gamma   90.00
#
_symmetry.space_group_name_H-M   'P 1'
#
loop_
_entity.id
_entity.type
_entity.pdbx_description
1 polymer ?
#
loop_
_entity_poly.entity_id
_entity_poly.type
_entity_poly.pdbx_seq_one_letter_code
_entity_poly.pdbx_strand_id
1 'polypeptide(L)'
;MEMSRQLTEMTNRIDALEQKLDASQHALHDQIVSGLGTVGGRLDELRHREDTLEASQVSHAAPAPAAPAVAPAAAMQTPSGPHKATETPRHPHAETAPAERPVARPHYTVQAGAPDIAILESPQGQPVRVQPGSMLDGWGAVTAITQSGSSWVVHTEHGTIR
;
A
#
# COMPACT_ATOMS: atom_id res chain seq x y z
N MET A 1 3.69 22.70 -51.65
CA MET A 1 3.43 21.25 -51.59
C MET A 1 3.83 20.63 -50.25
N GLU A 2 4.82 21.16 -49.51
CA GLU A 2 5.23 20.56 -48.21
C GLU A 2 4.21 20.74 -47.08
N MET A 3 3.59 21.93 -46.92
CA MET A 3 2.61 22.16 -45.84
C MET A 3 1.43 21.17 -45.86
N SER A 4 0.93 20.80 -47.04
CA SER A 4 -0.10 19.78 -47.19
C SER A 4 0.35 18.39 -46.74
N ARG A 5 1.62 18.03 -46.99
CA ARG A 5 2.21 16.77 -46.53
C ARG A 5 2.38 16.74 -45.01
N GLN A 6 2.80 17.87 -44.43
CA GLN A 6 2.95 18.03 -42.98
C GLN A 6 1.60 17.95 -42.25
N LEU A 7 0.53 18.54 -42.82
CA LEU A 7 -0.83 18.40 -42.30
C LEU A 7 -1.29 16.93 -42.30
N THR A 8 -1.11 16.20 -43.41
CA THR A 8 -1.44 14.77 -43.48
C THR A 8 -0.64 13.94 -42.46
N GLU A 9 0.63 14.25 -42.24
CA GLU A 9 1.45 13.59 -41.22
C GLU A 9 0.95 13.88 -39.78
N MET A 10 0.55 15.13 -39.50
CA MET A 10 -0.07 15.49 -38.22
C MET A 10 -1.39 14.76 -37.99
N THR A 11 -2.26 14.67 -38.99
CA THR A 11 -3.52 13.91 -38.88
C THR A 11 -3.28 12.43 -38.61
N ASN A 12 -2.32 11.80 -39.30
CA ASN A 12 -1.96 10.40 -39.05
C ASN A 12 -1.39 10.20 -37.63
N ARG A 13 -0.63 11.17 -37.10
CA ARG A 13 -0.13 11.12 -35.71
C ARG A 13 -1.25 11.28 -34.69
N ILE A 14 -2.26 12.12 -34.96
CA ILE A 14 -3.42 12.30 -34.08
C ILE A 14 -4.23 11.00 -34.03
N ASP A 15 -4.57 10.43 -35.19
CA ASP A 15 -5.29 9.15 -35.29
C ASP A 15 -4.55 8.02 -34.54
N ALA A 16 -3.23 7.89 -34.73
CA ALA A 16 -2.41 6.92 -34.01
C ALA A 16 -2.33 7.17 -32.49
N LEU A 17 -2.45 8.42 -32.03
CA LEU A 17 -2.51 8.75 -30.60
C LEU A 17 -3.88 8.44 -30.00
N GLU A 18 -4.96 8.76 -30.70
CA GLU A 18 -6.34 8.41 -30.29
C GLU A 18 -6.51 6.89 -30.22
N GLN A 19 -6.04 6.15 -31.23
CA GLN A 19 -6.11 4.69 -31.29
C GLN A 19 -5.29 4.03 -30.16
N LYS A 20 -4.11 4.58 -29.81
CA LYS A 20 -3.34 4.13 -28.64
C LYS A 20 -4.04 4.44 -27.32
N LEU A 21 -4.70 5.60 -27.21
CA LEU A 21 -5.43 5.99 -26.01
C LEU A 21 -6.65 5.11 -25.78
N ASP A 22 -7.40 4.79 -26.83
CA ASP A 22 -8.54 3.89 -26.79
C ASP A 22 -8.12 2.46 -26.41
N ALA A 23 -7.07 1.92 -27.04
CA ALA A 23 -6.50 0.61 -26.68
C ALA A 23 -6.02 0.58 -25.21
N SER A 24 -5.44 1.68 -24.71
CA SER A 24 -5.00 1.78 -23.32
C SER A 24 -6.18 1.82 -22.33
N GLN A 25 -7.26 2.53 -22.68
CA GLN A 25 -8.49 2.56 -21.87
C GLN A 25 -9.15 1.19 -21.82
N HIS A 26 -9.26 0.49 -22.95
CA HIS A 26 -9.78 -0.87 -23.00
C HIS A 26 -8.95 -1.85 -22.17
N ALA A 27 -7.61 -1.81 -22.27
CA ALA A 27 -6.73 -2.66 -21.46
C ALA A 27 -6.87 -2.39 -19.95
N LEU A 28 -6.97 -1.12 -19.54
CA LEU A 28 -7.22 -0.76 -18.14
C LEU A 28 -8.59 -1.22 -17.66
N HIS A 29 -9.63 -1.10 -18.49
CA HIS A 29 -10.98 -1.55 -18.14
C HIS A 29 -11.03 -3.07 -17.93
N ASP A 30 -10.45 -3.84 -18.85
CA ASP A 30 -10.37 -5.30 -18.72
C ASP A 30 -9.58 -5.73 -17.46
N GLN A 31 -8.46 -5.06 -17.18
CA GLN A 31 -7.66 -5.31 -15.98
C GLN A 31 -8.44 -5.01 -14.69
N ILE A 32 -9.26 -3.95 -14.66
CA ILE A 32 -10.12 -3.61 -13.52
C ILE A 32 -11.23 -4.66 -13.35
N VAL A 33 -11.91 -5.06 -14.43
CA VAL A 33 -12.98 -6.07 -14.38
C VAL A 33 -12.44 -7.43 -13.92
N SER A 34 -11.32 -7.88 -14.50
CA SER A 34 -10.63 -9.12 -14.13
C SER A 34 -10.11 -9.10 -12.69
N GLY A 35 -9.54 -7.98 -12.26
CA GLY A 35 -9.09 -7.76 -10.89
C GLY A 35 -10.23 -7.79 -9.88
N LEU A 36 -11.33 -7.10 -10.16
CA LEU A 36 -12.51 -7.06 -9.29
C LEU A 36 -13.18 -8.44 -9.18
N GLY A 37 -13.29 -9.19 -10.29
CA GLY A 37 -13.77 -10.58 -10.27
C GLY A 37 -12.91 -11.48 -9.39
N THR A 38 -11.58 -11.34 -9.47
CA THR A 38 -10.62 -12.10 -8.64
C THR A 38 -10.75 -11.77 -7.16
N VAL A 39 -10.89 -10.49 -6.82
CA VAL A 39 -11.07 -10.03 -5.42
C VAL A 39 -12.43 -10.47 -4.88
N GLY A 40 -13.49 -10.34 -5.66
CA GLY A 40 -14.84 -10.78 -5.30
C GLY A 40 -14.89 -12.27 -4.98
N GLY A 41 -14.34 -13.12 -5.85
CA GLY A 41 -14.28 -14.57 -5.61
C GLY A 41 -13.46 -14.95 -4.37
N ARG A 42 -12.35 -14.25 -4.09
CA ARG A 42 -11.57 -14.47 -2.85
C ARG A 42 -12.31 -14.02 -1.59
N LEU A 43 -13.14 -12.98 -1.66
CA LEU A 43 -13.94 -12.50 -0.54
C LEU A 43 -15.08 -13.47 -0.23
N ASP A 44 -15.73 -14.01 -1.26
CA ASP A 44 -16.78 -15.03 -1.14
C ASP A 44 -16.23 -16.32 -0.49
N GLU A 45 -15.07 -16.81 -0.96
CA GLU A 45 -14.33 -17.94 -0.37
C GLU A 45 -13.88 -17.67 1.08
N LEU A 46 -13.52 -16.43 1.44
CA LEU A 46 -13.25 -16.09 2.84
C LEU A 46 -14.52 -16.23 3.69
N ARG A 47 -15.61 -15.61 3.24
CA ARG A 47 -16.89 -15.59 3.95
C ARG A 47 -17.47 -16.99 4.12
N HIS A 48 -17.35 -17.85 3.10
CA HIS A 48 -17.84 -19.22 3.18
C HIS A 48 -17.04 -20.06 4.18
N ARG A 49 -15.72 -19.85 4.28
CA ARG A 49 -14.90 -20.48 5.33
C ARG A 49 -15.22 -19.94 6.72
N GLU A 50 -15.49 -18.64 6.88
CA GLU A 50 -15.95 -18.07 8.15
C GLU A 50 -17.28 -18.71 8.60
N ASP A 51 -18.29 -18.75 7.73
CA ASP A 51 -19.59 -19.40 7.98
C ASP A 51 -19.44 -20.88 8.37
N THR A 52 -18.59 -21.62 7.66
CA THR A 52 -18.28 -23.03 7.97
C THR A 52 -17.62 -23.21 9.34
N LEU A 53 -16.73 -22.29 9.73
CA LEU A 53 -16.06 -22.29 11.03
C LEU A 53 -17.03 -21.91 12.16
N GLU A 54 -17.91 -20.94 11.95
CA GLU A 54 -18.95 -20.56 12.92
C GLU A 54 -19.94 -21.71 13.16
N ALA A 55 -20.44 -22.35 12.09
CA ALA A 55 -21.30 -23.52 12.18
C ALA A 55 -20.63 -24.70 12.93
N SER A 56 -19.32 -24.90 12.71
CA SER A 56 -18.51 -25.90 13.42
C SER A 56 -18.32 -25.56 14.90
N GLN A 57 -18.15 -24.28 15.24
CA GLN A 57 -17.95 -23.82 16.62
C GLN A 57 -19.24 -23.89 17.44
N VAL A 58 -20.38 -23.46 16.89
CA VAL A 58 -21.70 -23.59 17.52
C VAL A 58 -22.03 -25.06 17.80
N SER A 59 -21.63 -25.97 16.92
CA SER A 59 -21.81 -27.42 17.10
C SER A 59 -20.91 -28.02 18.20
N HIS A 60 -19.84 -27.34 18.61
CA HIS A 60 -18.92 -27.79 19.67
C HIS A 60 -19.25 -27.18 21.06
N ALA A 61 -20.17 -26.22 21.13
CA ALA A 61 -20.54 -25.50 22.36
C ALA A 61 -21.67 -26.18 23.18
N ALA A 62 -21.81 -27.51 23.10
CA ALA A 62 -22.75 -28.27 23.93
C ALA A 62 -22.22 -28.40 25.39
N PRO A 63 -23.01 -28.11 26.43
CA PRO A 63 -22.48 -27.87 27.78
C PRO A 63 -22.17 -29.16 28.55
N ALA A 64 -21.01 -29.18 29.23
CA ALA A 64 -20.68 -30.19 30.23
C ALA A 64 -21.16 -29.76 31.65
N PRO A 65 -21.62 -30.67 32.53
CA PRO A 65 -22.35 -30.30 33.75
C PRO A 65 -21.47 -29.90 34.94
N ALA A 66 -22.09 -29.23 35.92
CA ALA A 66 -21.43 -28.72 37.12
C ALA A 66 -21.13 -29.77 38.21
N ALA A 67 -20.11 -29.50 39.03
CA ALA A 67 -19.99 -29.99 40.41
C ALA A 67 -19.24 -28.96 41.30
N PRO A 68 -19.53 -28.83 42.61
CA PRO A 68 -19.24 -27.59 43.35
C PRO A 68 -18.18 -27.67 44.46
N ALA A 69 -17.60 -26.50 44.75
CA ALA A 69 -17.07 -25.98 46.02
C ALA A 69 -16.51 -26.91 47.13
N VAL A 70 -15.23 -26.68 47.49
CA VAL A 70 -14.75 -26.67 48.89
C VAL A 70 -13.96 -25.37 49.14
N ALA A 71 -14.05 -24.83 50.35
CA ALA A 71 -13.75 -23.44 50.67
C ALA A 71 -12.46 -23.26 51.54
N PRO A 72 -12.25 -22.18 52.32
CA PRO A 72 -11.11 -21.29 52.07
C PRO A 72 -10.04 -21.26 53.19
N ALA A 73 -8.83 -20.80 52.86
CA ALA A 73 -7.81 -20.43 53.84
C ALA A 73 -7.41 -18.95 53.65
N ALA A 74 -7.60 -18.14 54.71
CA ALA A 74 -7.36 -16.71 54.66
C ALA A 74 -5.90 -16.35 54.92
N ALA A 75 -5.37 -15.42 54.12
CA ALA A 75 -4.22 -14.58 54.48
C ALA A 75 -4.64 -13.11 54.30
N MET A 76 -4.40 -12.27 55.31
CA MET A 76 -4.98 -10.93 55.42
C MET A 76 -4.21 -9.85 54.63
N GLN A 77 -4.94 -8.78 54.31
CA GLN A 77 -4.55 -7.55 53.59
C GLN A 77 -4.24 -6.41 54.60
N THR A 78 -3.51 -5.31 54.35
CA THR A 78 -2.63 -4.75 53.26
C THR A 78 -1.84 -3.59 53.94
N PRO A 79 -1.77 -2.29 53.53
CA PRO A 79 -1.54 -1.63 52.22
C PRO A 79 -0.41 -0.57 52.20
N SER A 80 0.02 -0.18 50.97
CA SER A 80 0.58 1.12 50.49
C SER A 80 1.48 0.81 49.28
N GLY A 81 1.28 1.23 48.02
CA GLY A 81 0.55 2.37 47.41
C GLY A 81 1.58 3.29 46.69
N PRO A 82 1.33 3.91 45.50
CA PRO A 82 0.13 3.90 44.66
C PRO A 82 0.35 3.53 43.16
N HIS A 83 -0.80 3.33 42.53
CA HIS A 83 -1.15 3.00 41.13
C HIS A 83 -0.53 3.87 40.01
N LYS A 84 -0.23 3.25 38.84
CA LYS A 84 -0.87 3.61 37.54
C LYS A 84 -0.73 2.49 36.47
N ALA A 85 -1.88 2.09 35.92
CA ALA A 85 -2.21 1.71 34.53
C ALA A 85 -1.09 1.74 33.45
N THR A 86 -1.10 0.93 32.37
CA THR A 86 -2.00 -0.12 31.85
C THR A 86 -1.33 -0.83 30.65
N GLU A 87 -1.85 -1.99 30.22
CA GLU A 87 -1.66 -2.68 28.92
C GLU A 87 -0.40 -3.51 28.62
N THR A 88 -0.70 -4.74 28.22
CA THR A 88 0.18 -5.78 27.64
C THR A 88 0.15 -5.67 26.09
N PRO A 89 0.75 -6.61 25.33
CA PRO A 89 2.00 -6.43 24.59
C PRO A 89 1.82 -6.17 23.09
N ARG A 90 2.89 -5.75 22.39
CA ARG A 90 3.08 -6.06 20.96
C ARG A 90 4.54 -6.29 20.60
N HIS A 91 4.76 -7.24 19.71
CA HIS A 91 6.08 -7.73 19.31
C HIS A 91 6.75 -6.71 18.38
N PRO A 92 7.99 -6.26 18.64
CA PRO A 92 8.80 -5.61 17.61
C PRO A 92 9.40 -6.69 16.71
N HIS A 93 8.72 -7.00 15.61
CA HIS A 93 9.28 -7.87 14.57
C HIS A 93 10.23 -7.06 13.68
N ALA A 94 11.41 -7.63 13.38
CA ALA A 94 12.38 -7.16 12.40
C ALA A 94 13.14 -5.85 12.72
N GLU A 95 14.10 -5.95 13.63
CA GLU A 95 15.33 -5.16 13.52
C GLU A 95 16.22 -5.78 12.43
N THR A 96 16.49 -5.04 11.35
CA THR A 96 17.81 -4.93 10.68
C THR A 96 17.72 -3.89 9.55
N ALA A 97 18.10 -2.66 9.86
CA ALA A 97 18.59 -1.67 8.89
C ALA A 97 19.54 -0.73 9.64
N PRO A 98 20.86 -0.80 9.43
CA PRO A 98 21.80 0.05 10.14
C PRO A 98 21.55 1.54 9.91
N ALA A 99 21.61 2.32 10.99
CA ALA A 99 21.40 3.76 10.93
C ALA A 99 22.58 4.48 10.25
N GLU A 100 22.51 4.66 8.93
CA GLU A 100 23.35 5.62 8.23
C GLU A 100 22.78 7.03 8.40
N ARG A 101 23.62 7.91 8.98
CA ARG A 101 23.27 9.29 9.34
C ARG A 101 22.63 10.02 8.15
N PRO A 102 21.36 10.46 8.24
CA PRO A 102 20.78 11.25 7.19
C PRO A 102 21.43 12.64 7.21
N VAL A 103 22.40 12.85 6.31
CA VAL A 103 22.54 14.15 5.66
C VAL A 103 21.14 14.61 5.27
N ALA A 104 20.80 15.86 5.63
CA ALA A 104 19.46 16.43 5.46
C ALA A 104 19.13 16.63 3.97
N ARG A 105 18.85 15.52 3.28
CA ARG A 105 18.39 15.47 1.91
C ARG A 105 16.97 16.04 1.84
N PRO A 106 16.61 16.74 0.76
CA PRO A 106 15.24 17.18 0.56
C PRO A 106 14.31 15.97 0.64
N HIS A 107 13.41 15.98 1.61
CA HIS A 107 12.34 14.99 1.74
C HIS A 107 11.33 15.25 0.62
N TYR A 108 11.36 14.39 -0.39
CA TYR A 108 10.27 14.30 -1.36
C TYR A 108 9.28 13.23 -0.88
N THR A 109 7.99 13.50 -1.02
CA THR A 109 6.92 12.55 -0.69
C THR A 109 6.17 12.22 -1.99
N VAL A 110 5.85 10.95 -2.26
CA VAL A 110 5.17 10.62 -3.51
C VAL A 110 3.65 10.83 -3.36
N GLN A 111 3.12 11.88 -3.99
CA GLN A 111 1.70 12.23 -3.95
C GLN A 111 0.86 11.32 -4.85
N ALA A 112 1.35 11.05 -6.06
CA ALA A 112 0.69 10.19 -7.04
C ALA A 112 1.72 9.59 -7.99
N GLY A 113 1.36 8.50 -8.68
CA GLY A 113 2.24 7.90 -9.67
C GLY A 113 1.53 6.94 -10.62
N ALA A 114 2.31 6.52 -11.61
CA ALA A 114 2.05 5.52 -12.61
C ALA A 114 3.43 4.96 -13.08
N PRO A 115 3.50 3.85 -13.82
CA PRO A 115 4.77 3.19 -14.15
C PRO A 115 5.80 4.06 -14.89
N ASP A 116 5.33 5.08 -15.62
CA ASP A 116 6.15 5.98 -16.44
C ASP A 116 6.29 7.40 -15.86
N ILE A 117 5.50 7.75 -14.82
CA ILE A 117 5.38 9.13 -14.32
C ILE A 117 5.02 9.14 -12.83
N ALA A 118 5.70 9.95 -12.03
CA ALA A 118 5.35 10.22 -10.64
C ALA A 118 5.24 11.71 -10.37
N ILE A 119 4.37 12.07 -9.42
CA ILE A 119 4.23 13.40 -8.85
C ILE A 119 4.82 13.34 -7.44
N LEU A 120 5.95 14.01 -7.25
CA LEU A 120 6.63 14.12 -5.97
C LEU A 120 6.33 15.50 -5.39
N GLU A 121 5.83 15.54 -4.17
CA GLU A 121 5.80 16.77 -3.40
C GLU A 121 7.23 17.08 -2.94
N SER A 122 7.74 18.22 -3.39
CA SER A 122 8.97 18.81 -2.86
C SER A 122 8.79 19.28 -1.41
N PRO A 123 9.85 19.45 -0.62
CA PRO A 123 9.75 20.01 0.73
C PRO A 123 9.24 21.47 0.78
N GLN A 124 8.99 22.09 -0.38
CA GLN A 124 8.34 23.40 -0.53
C GLN A 124 6.82 23.29 -0.81
N GLY A 125 6.25 22.09 -0.80
CA GLY A 125 4.84 21.83 -1.13
C GLY A 125 4.52 21.94 -2.63
N GLN A 126 5.52 22.08 -3.50
CA GLN A 126 5.33 22.13 -4.95
C GLN A 126 5.29 20.70 -5.52
N PRO A 127 4.27 20.34 -6.34
CA PRO A 127 4.20 19.06 -7.02
C PRO A 127 5.14 19.05 -8.23
N VAL A 128 6.17 18.21 -8.17
CA VAL A 128 7.18 18.00 -9.21
C VAL A 128 6.84 16.74 -9.99
N ARG A 129 6.56 16.88 -11.30
CA ARG A 129 6.43 15.74 -12.21
C ARG A 129 7.81 15.18 -12.55
N VAL A 130 8.01 13.90 -12.31
CA VAL A 130 9.22 13.14 -12.68
C VAL A 130 8.83 11.95 -13.56
N GLN A 131 9.75 11.53 -14.42
CA GLN A 131 9.66 10.35 -15.29
C GLN A 131 11.00 9.61 -15.20
N PRO A 132 11.11 8.31 -15.56
CA PRO A 132 12.40 7.64 -15.72
C PRO A 132 13.36 8.46 -16.59
N GLY A 133 14.59 8.65 -16.10
CA GLY A 133 15.60 9.55 -16.69
C GLY A 133 15.52 11.02 -16.28
N SER A 134 14.49 11.46 -15.53
CA SER A 134 14.42 12.82 -14.98
C SER A 134 15.41 12.98 -13.83
N MET A 135 16.19 14.07 -13.82
CA MET A 135 17.05 14.42 -12.68
C MET A 135 16.26 15.09 -11.56
N LEU A 136 16.50 14.65 -10.32
CA LEU A 136 15.92 15.23 -9.11
C LEU A 136 17.02 15.78 -8.21
N ASP A 137 16.83 17.01 -7.72
CA ASP A 137 17.83 17.71 -6.91
C ASP A 137 18.09 16.94 -5.60
N GLY A 138 19.37 16.61 -5.36
CA GLY A 138 19.80 15.80 -4.22
C GLY A 138 19.52 14.28 -4.29
N TRP A 139 18.84 13.77 -5.34
CA TRP A 139 18.52 12.34 -5.49
C TRP A 139 19.01 11.70 -6.82
N GLY A 140 19.43 12.50 -7.80
CA GLY A 140 20.00 12.02 -9.06
C GLY A 140 18.94 11.67 -10.11
N ALA A 141 19.31 10.89 -11.13
CA ALA A 141 18.34 10.45 -12.14
C ALA A 141 17.36 9.41 -11.56
N VAL A 142 16.07 9.53 -11.89
CA VAL A 142 15.06 8.49 -11.66
C VAL A 142 15.37 7.29 -12.54
N THR A 143 15.58 6.12 -11.94
CA THR A 143 15.88 4.87 -12.65
C THR A 143 14.62 4.06 -12.94
N ALA A 144 13.66 4.02 -12.01
CA ALA A 144 12.39 3.33 -12.17
C ALA A 144 11.31 3.91 -11.24
N ILE A 145 10.04 3.67 -11.57
CA ILE A 145 8.88 4.02 -10.74
C ILE A 145 8.08 2.73 -10.54
N THR A 146 7.86 2.33 -9.29
CA THR A 146 7.26 1.03 -8.94
C THR A 146 6.18 1.20 -7.89
N GLN A 147 5.08 0.45 -7.99
CA GLN A 147 4.04 0.48 -6.98
C GLN A 147 4.36 -0.51 -5.85
N SER A 148 4.32 -0.05 -4.61
CA SER A 148 4.51 -0.86 -3.40
C SER A 148 3.21 -0.84 -2.58
N GLY A 149 2.29 -1.76 -2.89
CA GLY A 149 0.96 -1.79 -2.30
C GLY A 149 0.13 -0.59 -2.74
N SER A 150 -0.25 0.28 -1.80
CA SER A 150 -1.03 1.48 -2.08
C SER A 150 -0.19 2.73 -2.37
N SER A 151 1.13 2.66 -2.21
CA SER A 151 2.06 3.79 -2.38
C SER A 151 2.93 3.61 -3.63
N TRP A 152 3.34 4.73 -4.22
CA TRP A 152 4.31 4.75 -5.31
C TRP A 152 5.72 4.95 -4.77
N VAL A 153 6.67 4.20 -5.29
CA VAL A 153 8.08 4.22 -4.89
C VAL A 153 8.91 4.60 -6.10
N VAL A 154 9.67 5.67 -5.98
CA VAL A 154 10.51 6.19 -7.06
C VAL A 154 11.95 5.82 -6.75
N HIS A 155 12.51 4.95 -7.57
CA HIS A 155 13.91 4.55 -7.52
C HIS A 155 14.73 5.61 -8.26
N THR A 156 15.79 6.09 -7.62
CA THR A 156 16.76 7.04 -8.18
C THR A 156 18.18 6.51 -7.98
N GLU A 157 19.17 7.11 -8.63
CA GLU A 157 20.58 6.70 -8.48
C GLU A 157 21.09 6.78 -7.03
N HIS A 158 20.58 7.73 -6.23
CA HIS A 158 21.03 7.95 -4.85
C HIS A 158 20.08 7.44 -3.77
N GLY A 159 19.00 6.73 -4.12
CA GLY A 159 18.11 6.08 -3.15
C GLY A 159 16.70 5.80 -3.68
N THR A 160 15.77 5.53 -2.76
CA THR A 160 14.34 5.35 -3.04
C THR A 160 13.48 6.35 -2.27
N ILE A 161 12.52 6.95 -2.97
CA ILE A 161 11.56 7.94 -2.46
C ILE A 161 10.19 7.24 -2.34
N ARG A 162 9.45 7.52 -1.26
CA ARG A 162 8.12 6.96 -0.95
C ARG A 162 7.23 8.02 -0.33
#